data_AF-B7G708-F1
#
_entry.id   AF-B7G708-F1
#
_cell.length_a   1.000
_cell.length_b   1.000
_cell.length_c   1.000
_cell.angle_alpha   90.00
_cell.angle_beta   90.00
_cell.angle_gamma   90.00
#
_symmetry.space_group_name_H-M   'P 1'
#
loop_
_entity.id
_entity.type
_entity.pdbx_description
1 polymer ?
#
loop_
_entity_poly.entity_id
_entity_poly.type
_entity_poly.pdbx_seq_one_letter_code
_entity_poly.pdbx_strand_id
1 'polypeptide(L)'
;MAKAKKARKRSLPDASAVGAQSADPNPLGTAVDTFLTSLAADERDGFFAPTLDPERRGAIWMEQADEGELCVNRCSWAIPSQPALNVLRHLAPIVEIGCGANAYWCRLARQAGIDVVGYDMHPNRGGTILAAATVSAANAGSFPVRRGGPSVLAQPENKGRTLFLCYADEDVQEGRDESVSMAAECLKYFSGEYVIHVGELYGDTLSMEQAPWGRSSSPEFQQQLAAQFHCVLEMQLPNWLHVRDTLSVWKRSQTCAIVFAAEDENDQDEEVEYRHIPMDERLPRNRAAPFLEHLLQENGKASATETGGTPSKTEELKRPSLSPTKRQSKKKQRHREEKDNRHEYECPW
;
A
#
# COMPACT_ATOMS: atom_id res chain seq x y z
N MET A 1 -11.36 44.69 17.90
CA MET A 1 -12.41 44.67 16.85
C MET A 1 -11.72 44.58 15.49
N ALA A 2 -11.49 43.35 15.00
CA ALA A 2 -10.86 43.11 13.71
C ALA A 2 -11.94 42.73 12.68
N LYS A 3 -11.98 43.44 11.55
CA LYS A 3 -12.96 43.26 10.49
C LYS A 3 -12.64 41.99 9.69
N ALA A 4 -13.54 41.00 9.71
CA ALA A 4 -13.51 39.85 8.83
C ALA A 4 -13.66 40.29 7.37
N LYS A 5 -12.65 39.99 6.52
CA LYS A 5 -12.75 40.16 5.07
C LYS A 5 -13.65 39.06 4.51
N LYS A 6 -14.77 39.47 3.93
CA LYS A 6 -15.76 38.63 3.26
C LYS A 6 -15.14 37.97 2.03
N ALA A 7 -15.00 36.65 2.03
CA ALA A 7 -14.55 35.87 0.88
C ALA A 7 -15.47 36.11 -0.32
N ARG A 8 -14.87 36.42 -1.47
CA ARG A 8 -15.56 36.76 -2.71
C ARG A 8 -15.93 35.47 -3.42
N LYS A 9 -17.21 35.07 -3.30
CA LYS A 9 -17.79 33.93 -4.02
C LYS A 9 -17.58 34.13 -5.53
N ARG A 10 -16.63 33.41 -6.13
CA ARG A 10 -16.51 33.30 -7.59
C ARG A 10 -17.67 32.42 -8.06
N SER A 11 -18.49 32.96 -8.96
CA SER A 11 -19.55 32.21 -9.63
C SER A 11 -18.95 31.10 -10.48
N LEU A 12 -19.46 29.89 -10.32
CA LEU A 12 -19.16 28.73 -11.17
C LEU A 12 -19.50 29.06 -12.63
N PRO A 13 -18.61 28.78 -13.60
CA PRO A 13 -18.96 28.86 -15.01
C PRO A 13 -19.96 27.75 -15.38
N ASP A 14 -20.91 28.11 -16.22
CA ASP A 14 -21.96 27.25 -16.78
C ASP A 14 -21.32 26.07 -17.56
N ALA A 15 -21.72 24.84 -17.22
CA ALA A 15 -21.12 23.60 -17.72
C ALA A 15 -21.54 23.22 -19.16
N SER A 16 -22.10 24.17 -19.92
CA SER A 16 -22.73 23.89 -21.21
C SER A 16 -21.90 24.27 -22.45
N ALA A 17 -20.62 24.64 -22.31
CA ALA A 17 -19.82 25.04 -23.47
C ALA A 17 -18.34 24.64 -23.39
N VAL A 18 -18.01 23.35 -23.58
CA VAL A 18 -16.68 22.95 -24.07
C VAL A 18 -16.84 21.79 -25.06
N GLY A 19 -16.58 22.08 -26.33
CA GLY A 19 -16.54 21.09 -27.41
C GLY A 19 -15.39 20.10 -27.25
N ALA A 20 -15.52 18.97 -27.95
CA ALA A 20 -14.59 17.84 -27.95
C ALA A 20 -13.13 18.27 -28.27
N GLN A 21 -12.38 18.58 -27.22
CA GLN A 21 -10.92 18.52 -27.19
C GLN A 21 -10.54 17.19 -26.56
N SER A 22 -9.45 16.57 -27.03
CA SER A 22 -8.84 15.37 -26.45
C SER A 22 -8.87 15.44 -24.92
N ALA A 23 -9.85 14.79 -24.31
CA ALA A 23 -10.09 14.90 -22.88
C ALA A 23 -8.90 14.25 -22.18
N ASP A 24 -8.21 15.02 -21.35
CA ASP A 24 -7.18 14.52 -20.46
C ASP A 24 -7.67 13.23 -19.77
N PRO A 25 -6.98 12.09 -19.96
CA PRO A 25 -7.41 10.85 -19.36
C PRO A 25 -7.28 10.88 -17.83
N ASN A 26 -6.43 11.73 -17.24
CA ASN A 26 -6.21 11.80 -15.80
C ASN A 26 -6.25 13.25 -15.26
N PRO A 27 -7.44 13.90 -15.22
CA PRO A 27 -7.60 15.27 -14.73
C PRO A 27 -7.09 15.49 -13.31
N LEU A 28 -7.16 14.48 -12.45
CA LEU A 28 -6.63 14.55 -11.08
C LEU A 28 -5.11 14.70 -11.06
N GLY A 29 -4.39 13.92 -11.89
CA GLY A 29 -2.94 14.04 -12.02
C GLY A 29 -2.53 15.42 -12.54
N THR A 30 -3.18 15.90 -13.59
CA THR A 30 -2.93 17.23 -14.17
C THR A 30 -3.16 18.36 -13.16
N ALA A 31 -4.21 18.28 -12.33
CA ALA A 31 -4.48 19.27 -11.31
C ALA A 31 -3.37 19.35 -10.25
N VAL A 32 -2.91 18.19 -9.78
CA VAL A 32 -1.81 18.09 -8.80
C VAL A 32 -0.50 18.62 -9.39
N ASP A 33 -0.15 18.19 -10.61
CA ASP A 33 1.06 18.67 -11.28
C ASP A 33 1.03 20.19 -11.50
N THR A 34 -0.13 20.72 -11.91
CA THR A 34 -0.34 22.17 -12.09
C THR A 34 -0.17 22.92 -10.77
N PHE A 35 -0.74 22.40 -9.68
CA PHE A 35 -0.59 23.00 -8.35
C PHE A 35 0.86 22.98 -7.89
N LEU A 36 1.52 21.82 -7.92
CA LEU A 36 2.90 21.65 -7.45
C LEU A 36 3.91 22.46 -8.27
N THR A 37 3.68 22.63 -9.58
CA THR A 37 4.53 23.46 -10.44
C THR A 37 4.29 24.96 -10.27
N SER A 38 3.17 25.36 -9.68
CA SER A 38 2.89 26.77 -9.35
C SER A 38 3.65 27.27 -8.12
N LEU A 39 4.14 26.37 -7.27
CA LEU A 39 4.87 26.69 -6.04
C LEU A 39 6.35 26.90 -6.31
N ALA A 40 7.00 27.70 -5.46
CA ALA A 40 8.46 27.76 -5.44
C ALA A 40 9.05 26.41 -4.97
N ALA A 41 10.27 26.08 -5.42
CA ALA A 41 10.85 24.76 -5.13
C ALA A 41 11.08 24.52 -3.62
N ASP A 42 11.44 25.56 -2.88
CA ASP A 42 11.59 25.53 -1.42
C ASP A 42 10.25 25.39 -0.69
N GLU A 43 9.17 25.97 -1.22
CA GLU A 43 7.81 25.77 -0.70
C GLU A 43 7.30 24.35 -0.97
N ARG A 44 7.56 23.81 -2.15
CA ARG A 44 7.14 22.47 -2.57
C ARG A 44 7.90 21.37 -1.83
N ASP A 45 9.22 21.41 -1.90
CA ASP A 45 10.10 20.34 -1.37
C ASP A 45 10.32 20.51 0.15
N GLY A 46 10.17 21.74 0.64
CA GLY A 46 10.34 22.12 2.04
C GLY A 46 9.04 22.51 2.75
N PHE A 47 7.88 22.01 2.30
CA PHE A 47 6.58 22.41 2.87
C PHE A 47 6.51 22.27 4.40
N PHE A 48 7.05 21.18 4.94
CA PHE A 48 7.16 20.95 6.39
C PHE A 48 8.50 21.38 7.00
N ALA A 49 9.39 21.99 6.22
CA ALA A 49 10.64 22.51 6.74
C ALA A 49 10.37 23.70 7.69
N PRO A 50 11.16 23.85 8.76
CA PRO A 50 11.02 24.97 9.69
C PRO A 50 11.36 26.32 9.05
N THR A 51 12.00 26.31 7.88
CA THR A 51 12.34 27.51 7.10
C THR A 51 11.12 28.14 6.42
N LEU A 52 10.06 27.38 6.18
CA LEU A 52 8.82 27.92 5.61
C LEU A 52 7.97 28.52 6.72
N ASP A 53 7.60 29.78 6.53
CA ASP A 53 6.75 30.51 7.47
C ASP A 53 5.40 29.79 7.69
N PRO A 54 4.94 29.63 8.95
CA PRO A 54 3.68 28.94 9.24
C PRO A 54 2.43 29.57 8.61
N GLU A 55 2.35 30.89 8.48
CA GLU A 55 1.20 31.55 7.85
C GLU A 55 1.20 31.28 6.34
N ARG A 56 2.39 31.33 5.70
CA ARG A 56 2.53 30.94 4.29
C ARG A 56 2.19 29.46 4.07
N ARG A 57 2.64 28.56 4.95
CA ARG A 57 2.28 27.14 4.92
C ARG A 57 0.77 26.94 4.99
N GLY A 58 0.10 27.66 5.89
CA GLY A 58 -1.36 27.66 6.01
C GLY A 58 -2.07 28.18 4.75
N ALA A 59 -1.54 29.22 4.10
CA ALA A 59 -2.10 29.72 2.84
C ALA A 59 -2.01 28.70 1.71
N ILE A 60 -0.83 28.07 1.52
CA ILE A 60 -0.62 27.01 0.52
C ILE A 60 -1.55 25.82 0.80
N TRP A 61 -1.73 25.45 2.07
CA TRP A 61 -2.68 24.41 2.46
C TRP A 61 -4.11 24.74 2.01
N MET A 62 -4.57 25.96 2.25
CA MET A 62 -5.93 26.38 1.85
C MET A 62 -6.10 26.40 0.33
N GLU A 63 -5.11 26.90 -0.41
CA GLU A 63 -5.09 26.86 -1.88
C GLU A 63 -5.19 25.42 -2.40
N GLN A 64 -4.43 24.50 -1.80
CA GLN A 64 -4.48 23.08 -2.13
C GLN A 64 -5.83 22.45 -1.76
N ALA A 65 -6.41 22.80 -0.62
CA ALA A 65 -7.67 22.23 -0.15
C ALA A 65 -8.85 22.57 -1.07
N ASP A 66 -8.90 23.80 -1.57
CA ASP A 66 -9.93 24.24 -2.53
C ASP A 66 -9.85 23.43 -3.84
N GLU A 67 -8.65 23.19 -4.37
CA GLU A 67 -8.44 22.37 -5.56
C GLU A 67 -8.66 20.87 -5.29
N GLY A 68 -8.17 20.40 -4.14
CA GLY A 68 -8.25 19.01 -3.70
C GLY A 68 -9.69 18.55 -3.49
N GLU A 69 -10.54 19.36 -2.86
CA GLU A 69 -11.96 19.05 -2.66
C GLU A 69 -12.68 18.90 -4.01
N LEU A 70 -12.43 19.80 -4.96
CA LEU A 70 -13.03 19.72 -6.30
C LEU A 70 -12.56 18.48 -7.05
N CYS A 71 -11.28 18.13 -6.94
CA CYS A 71 -10.69 17.00 -7.65
C CYS A 71 -11.10 15.65 -7.06
N VAL A 72 -11.06 15.50 -5.73
CA VAL A 72 -11.43 14.25 -5.04
C VAL A 72 -12.90 13.93 -5.29
N ASN A 73 -13.81 14.92 -5.14
CA ASN A 73 -15.24 14.74 -5.41
C ASN A 73 -15.55 14.29 -6.85
N ARG A 74 -14.66 14.59 -7.81
CA ARG A 74 -14.82 14.22 -9.23
C ARG A 74 -14.02 12.99 -9.63
N CYS A 75 -13.05 12.57 -8.82
CA CYS A 75 -12.05 11.56 -9.16
C CYS A 75 -11.98 10.50 -8.04
N SER A 76 -10.90 10.51 -7.27
CA SER A 76 -10.59 9.60 -6.17
C SER A 76 -9.71 10.31 -5.16
N TRP A 77 -9.54 9.71 -3.98
CA TRP A 77 -8.64 10.18 -2.93
C TRP A 77 -7.16 10.15 -3.34
N ALA A 78 -6.69 8.98 -3.78
CA ALA A 78 -5.33 8.81 -4.30
C ALA A 78 -5.25 9.09 -5.80
N ILE A 79 -4.06 9.46 -6.27
CA ILE A 79 -3.82 9.93 -7.65
C ILE A 79 -3.24 8.78 -8.50
N PRO A 80 -3.96 8.29 -9.52
CA PRO A 80 -3.45 7.29 -10.45
C PRO A 80 -2.26 7.81 -11.25
N SER A 81 -1.35 6.91 -11.60
CA SER A 81 -0.22 7.18 -12.50
C SER A 81 -0.11 6.11 -13.58
N GLN A 82 0.58 6.42 -14.68
CA GLN A 82 0.81 5.43 -15.73
C GLN A 82 1.55 4.17 -15.23
N PRO A 83 2.60 4.28 -14.38
CA PRO A 83 3.20 3.11 -13.74
C PRO A 83 2.20 2.31 -12.91
N ALA A 84 1.32 2.96 -12.14
CA ALA A 84 0.30 2.26 -11.35
C ALA A 84 -0.68 1.46 -12.25
N LEU A 85 -1.12 2.04 -13.36
CA LEU A 85 -1.96 1.32 -14.34
C LEU A 85 -1.23 0.13 -14.99
N ASN A 86 0.10 0.21 -15.15
CA ASN A 86 0.90 -0.92 -15.64
C ASN A 86 0.92 -2.07 -14.63
N VAL A 87 0.99 -1.76 -13.33
CA VAL A 87 0.88 -2.76 -12.25
C VAL A 87 -0.50 -3.41 -12.27
N LEU A 88 -1.58 -2.62 -12.35
CA LEU A 88 -2.94 -3.16 -12.48
C LEU A 88 -3.10 -4.06 -13.70
N ARG A 89 -2.50 -3.68 -14.85
CA ARG A 89 -2.54 -4.49 -16.07
C ARG A 89 -1.81 -5.82 -15.90
N HIS A 90 -0.66 -5.80 -15.23
CA HIS A 90 0.14 -7.01 -15.00
C HIS A 90 -0.59 -8.01 -14.09
N LEU A 91 -1.34 -7.51 -13.11
CA LEU A 91 -2.04 -8.32 -12.10
C LEU A 91 -3.53 -8.52 -12.40
N ALA A 92 -3.99 -8.10 -13.59
CA ALA A 92 -5.36 -8.32 -14.03
C ALA A 92 -5.67 -9.83 -14.14
N PRO A 93 -6.92 -10.25 -13.92
CA PRO A 93 -8.13 -9.44 -13.75
C PRO A 93 -8.28 -8.82 -12.34
N ILE A 94 -8.84 -7.61 -12.27
CA ILE A 94 -8.97 -6.82 -11.03
C ILE A 94 -10.42 -6.85 -10.49
N VAL A 95 -10.57 -6.88 -9.17
CA VAL A 95 -11.81 -6.54 -8.45
C VAL A 95 -11.54 -5.43 -7.44
N GLU A 96 -12.23 -4.29 -7.59
CA GLU A 96 -12.17 -3.16 -6.65
C GLU A 96 -13.39 -3.17 -5.74
N ILE A 97 -13.18 -3.05 -4.42
CA ILE A 97 -14.25 -2.90 -3.42
C ILE A 97 -14.16 -1.49 -2.82
N GLY A 98 -15.29 -0.78 -2.78
CA GLY A 98 -15.32 0.62 -2.34
C GLY A 98 -14.84 1.59 -3.42
N CYS A 99 -15.12 1.29 -4.70
CA CYS A 99 -14.65 2.11 -5.82
C CYS A 99 -15.32 3.51 -5.90
N GLY A 100 -16.34 3.78 -5.09
CA GLY A 100 -17.16 4.97 -5.16
C GLY A 100 -18.11 4.96 -6.36
N ALA A 101 -19.09 5.86 -6.36
CA ALA A 101 -20.04 6.04 -7.46
C ALA A 101 -19.34 6.51 -8.74
N ASN A 102 -18.22 7.22 -8.59
CA ASN A 102 -17.41 7.63 -9.71
C ASN A 102 -16.62 6.42 -10.27
N ALA A 103 -16.00 5.58 -9.44
CA ALA A 103 -15.15 4.47 -9.89
C ALA A 103 -14.01 4.94 -10.80
N TYR A 104 -13.23 5.92 -10.32
CA TYR A 104 -12.18 6.58 -11.12
C TYR A 104 -11.08 5.63 -11.57
N TRP A 105 -10.48 4.88 -10.64
CA TRP A 105 -9.49 3.86 -10.94
C TRP A 105 -10.01 2.83 -11.95
N CYS A 106 -11.21 2.30 -11.71
CA CYS A 106 -11.93 1.44 -12.65
C CYS A 106 -12.10 2.03 -14.06
N ARG A 107 -12.48 3.32 -14.18
CA ARG A 107 -12.61 3.99 -15.49
C ARG A 107 -11.28 4.06 -16.23
N LEU A 108 -10.22 4.49 -15.55
CA LEU A 108 -8.89 4.59 -16.15
C LEU A 108 -8.36 3.21 -16.54
N ALA A 109 -8.55 2.22 -15.66
CA ALA A 109 -8.16 0.83 -15.93
C ALA A 109 -8.87 0.29 -17.18
N ARG A 110 -10.20 0.51 -17.29
CA ARG A 110 -10.96 0.06 -18.45
C ARG A 110 -10.57 0.76 -19.75
N GLN A 111 -10.31 2.08 -19.71
CA GLN A 111 -9.76 2.83 -20.84
C GLN A 111 -8.38 2.31 -21.26
N ALA A 112 -7.59 1.84 -20.29
CA ALA A 112 -6.29 1.24 -20.49
C ALA A 112 -6.34 -0.25 -20.91
N GLY A 113 -7.54 -0.79 -21.18
CA GLY A 113 -7.76 -2.17 -21.63
C GLY A 113 -7.63 -3.24 -20.55
N ILE A 114 -7.76 -2.86 -19.27
CA ILE A 114 -7.62 -3.77 -18.12
C ILE A 114 -8.99 -4.38 -17.79
N ASP A 115 -9.05 -5.70 -17.58
CA ASP A 115 -10.24 -6.37 -17.04
C ASP A 115 -10.38 -5.98 -15.56
N VAL A 116 -11.39 -5.16 -15.28
CA VAL A 116 -11.70 -4.67 -13.94
C VAL A 116 -13.21 -4.69 -13.70
N VAL A 117 -13.59 -5.14 -12.52
CA VAL A 117 -14.94 -4.99 -11.96
C VAL A 117 -14.86 -4.19 -10.68
N GLY A 118 -15.80 -3.27 -10.48
CA GLY A 118 -15.83 -2.39 -9.31
C GLY A 118 -17.15 -2.51 -8.59
N TYR A 119 -17.08 -2.62 -7.27
CA TYR A 119 -18.23 -2.69 -6.38
C TYR A 119 -18.23 -1.52 -5.41
N ASP A 120 -19.42 -1.04 -5.10
CA ASP A 120 -19.65 -0.06 -4.05
C ASP A 120 -20.99 -0.33 -3.35
N MET A 121 -21.12 -0.01 -2.06
CA MET A 121 -22.38 -0.20 -1.33
C MET A 121 -23.46 0.75 -1.84
N HIS A 122 -23.04 1.94 -2.28
CA HIS A 122 -23.87 3.02 -2.78
C HIS A 122 -23.42 3.44 -4.20
N PRO A 123 -23.66 2.62 -5.25
CA PRO A 123 -23.19 2.91 -6.62
C PRO A 123 -23.60 4.26 -7.21
N ASN A 124 -24.63 4.91 -6.65
CA ASN A 124 -25.13 6.20 -7.11
C ASN A 124 -24.72 7.40 -6.22
N ARG A 125 -24.03 7.17 -5.09
CA ARG A 125 -23.68 8.22 -4.10
C ARG A 125 -22.33 8.04 -3.40
N GLY A 126 -21.70 6.86 -3.45
CA GLY A 126 -20.46 6.57 -2.73
C GLY A 126 -19.28 7.45 -3.17
N GLY A 127 -18.39 7.80 -2.23
CA GLY A 127 -17.13 8.50 -2.50
C GLY A 127 -17.22 10.03 -2.69
N THR A 128 -18.33 10.68 -2.34
CA THR A 128 -18.42 12.16 -2.31
C THR A 128 -18.17 12.69 -0.91
N ILE A 129 -17.23 13.64 -0.75
CA ILE A 129 -16.97 14.35 0.52
C ILE A 129 -18.20 15.17 0.96
N LEU A 130 -19.03 15.63 0.00
CA LEU A 130 -20.26 16.36 0.27
C LEU A 130 -21.49 15.46 0.10
N ALA A 131 -22.15 15.14 1.21
CA ALA A 131 -23.40 14.35 1.29
C ALA A 131 -24.57 14.87 0.43
N ALA A 132 -24.45 16.07 -0.15
CA ALA A 132 -25.48 16.73 -0.97
C ALA A 132 -25.18 16.73 -2.48
N ALA A 133 -23.98 16.31 -2.92
CA ALA A 133 -23.66 16.27 -4.35
C ALA A 133 -24.29 15.02 -4.99
N THR A 134 -25.51 15.16 -5.49
CA THR A 134 -26.09 14.12 -6.35
C THR A 134 -25.28 14.13 -7.63
N VAL A 135 -24.38 13.17 -7.81
CA VAL A 135 -23.77 12.95 -9.12
C VAL A 135 -24.92 12.56 -10.04
N SER A 136 -25.38 13.51 -10.85
CA SER A 136 -26.47 13.25 -11.79
C SER A 136 -26.05 12.05 -12.63
N ALA A 137 -26.95 11.09 -12.80
CA ALA A 137 -26.77 9.84 -13.55
C ALA A 137 -26.51 10.06 -15.06
N ALA A 138 -25.97 11.21 -15.45
CA ALA A 138 -25.69 11.64 -16.81
C ALA A 138 -24.17 11.76 -17.02
N ASN A 139 -23.45 10.64 -16.96
CA ASN A 139 -22.23 10.50 -17.73
C ASN A 139 -22.38 9.23 -18.56
N ALA A 140 -22.79 9.40 -19.82
CA ALA A 140 -23.04 8.37 -20.82
C ALA A 140 -21.77 7.63 -21.30
N GLY A 141 -20.79 7.45 -20.41
CA GLY A 141 -19.56 6.65 -20.57
C GLY A 141 -19.11 5.99 -19.26
N SER A 142 -20.02 5.89 -18.28
CA SER A 142 -19.73 5.46 -16.91
C SER A 142 -19.25 4.01 -16.83
N PHE A 143 -18.29 3.76 -15.95
CA PHE A 143 -17.96 2.41 -15.55
C PHE A 143 -19.18 1.82 -14.81
N PRO A 144 -19.62 0.59 -15.13
CA PRO A 144 -20.81 0.01 -14.51
C PRO A 144 -20.49 -0.47 -13.09
N VAL A 145 -20.58 0.44 -12.12
CA VAL A 145 -20.39 0.13 -10.69
C VAL A 145 -21.48 -0.83 -10.24
N ARG A 146 -21.06 -1.98 -9.70
CA ARG A 146 -21.95 -2.99 -9.19
C ARG A 146 -22.25 -2.70 -7.73
N ARG A 147 -23.47 -2.96 -7.28
CA ARG A 147 -23.79 -2.87 -5.86
C ARG A 147 -23.15 -4.03 -5.12
N GLY A 148 -22.36 -3.76 -4.08
CA GLY A 148 -21.73 -4.80 -3.29
C GLY A 148 -20.75 -4.27 -2.25
N GLY A 149 -20.30 -5.17 -1.37
CA GLY A 149 -19.25 -4.92 -0.38
C GLY A 149 -18.34 -6.15 -0.28
N PRO A 150 -17.58 -6.31 0.81
CA PRO A 150 -16.60 -7.38 0.98
C PRO A 150 -17.07 -8.80 0.61
N SER A 151 -18.33 -9.14 0.93
CA SER A 151 -18.90 -10.47 0.69
C SER A 151 -18.95 -10.88 -0.79
N VAL A 152 -18.88 -9.93 -1.74
CA VAL A 152 -18.86 -10.27 -3.18
C VAL A 152 -17.57 -10.98 -3.59
N LEU A 153 -16.49 -10.86 -2.81
CA LEU A 153 -15.20 -11.51 -3.08
C LEU A 153 -15.28 -13.04 -3.00
N ALA A 154 -16.24 -13.58 -2.23
CA ALA A 154 -16.48 -15.02 -2.15
C ALA A 154 -17.28 -15.58 -3.34
N GLN A 155 -17.84 -14.71 -4.19
CA GLN A 155 -18.67 -15.13 -5.32
C GLN A 155 -17.83 -15.77 -6.43
N PRO A 156 -18.36 -16.78 -7.16
CA PRO A 156 -17.62 -17.46 -8.22
C PRO A 156 -17.08 -16.53 -9.31
N GLU A 157 -17.78 -15.44 -9.64
CA GLU A 157 -17.37 -14.48 -10.67
C GLU A 157 -16.12 -13.65 -10.30
N ASN A 158 -15.79 -13.57 -9.01
CA ASN A 158 -14.64 -12.83 -8.49
C ASN A 158 -13.48 -13.74 -8.10
N LYS A 159 -13.64 -15.07 -8.20
CA LYS A 159 -12.56 -16.01 -7.94
C LYS A 159 -11.42 -15.82 -8.94
N GLY A 160 -10.19 -15.80 -8.42
CA GLY A 160 -8.98 -15.62 -9.24
C GLY A 160 -8.68 -14.18 -9.67
N ARG A 161 -9.52 -13.21 -9.30
CA ARG A 161 -9.20 -11.79 -9.48
C ARG A 161 -8.25 -11.30 -8.38
N THR A 162 -7.42 -10.32 -8.72
CA THR A 162 -6.62 -9.55 -7.77
C THR A 162 -7.50 -8.52 -7.07
N LEU A 163 -7.45 -8.47 -5.74
CA LEU A 163 -8.19 -7.49 -4.95
C LEU A 163 -7.48 -6.14 -5.03
N PHE A 164 -8.22 -5.08 -5.36
CA PHE A 164 -7.75 -3.69 -5.36
C PHE A 164 -8.51 -2.90 -4.30
N LEU A 165 -7.78 -2.23 -3.41
CA LEU A 165 -8.31 -1.40 -2.33
C LEU A 165 -7.61 -0.05 -2.37
N CYS A 166 -8.37 1.04 -2.50
CA CYS A 166 -7.87 2.40 -2.49
C CYS A 166 -8.65 3.20 -1.45
N TYR A 167 -7.99 3.67 -0.38
CA TYR A 167 -8.65 4.43 0.69
C TYR A 167 -9.89 3.70 1.28
N ALA A 168 -9.73 2.40 1.53
CA ALA A 168 -10.85 1.51 1.85
C ALA A 168 -11.49 1.72 3.24
N ASP A 169 -10.81 2.39 4.17
CA ASP A 169 -11.37 2.71 5.50
C ASP A 169 -11.31 4.20 5.83
N GLU A 170 -11.04 5.06 4.85
CA GLU A 170 -11.27 6.50 5.00
C GLU A 170 -12.76 6.70 4.83
N ASP A 171 -13.52 6.67 5.94
CA ASP A 171 -14.93 6.98 5.89
C ASP A 171 -15.45 7.48 7.24
N VAL A 172 -15.82 8.75 7.21
CA VAL A 172 -16.77 9.42 8.09
C VAL A 172 -18.20 9.00 7.66
N GLN A 173 -18.49 7.69 7.59
CA GLN A 173 -19.80 7.21 7.14
C GLN A 173 -20.80 7.11 8.28
N GLU A 174 -21.78 8.02 8.29
CA GLU A 174 -22.98 7.89 9.12
C GLU A 174 -23.68 6.54 8.84
N GLY A 175 -23.71 5.65 9.82
CA GLY A 175 -24.52 4.42 9.80
C GLY A 175 -23.75 3.12 9.50
N ARG A 176 -22.43 3.17 9.27
CA ARG A 176 -21.58 2.00 9.53
C ARG A 176 -21.19 1.98 11.00
N ASP A 177 -21.09 0.78 11.55
CA ASP A 177 -20.40 0.61 12.83
C ASP A 177 -18.92 0.95 12.59
N GLU A 178 -18.48 2.12 13.05
CA GLU A 178 -17.10 2.62 12.95
C GLU A 178 -16.08 1.60 13.51
N SER A 179 -16.54 0.58 14.25
CA SER A 179 -15.70 -0.50 14.77
C SER A 179 -15.28 -1.56 13.73
N VAL A 180 -15.83 -1.56 12.50
CA VAL A 180 -15.54 -2.62 11.50
C VAL A 180 -14.92 -2.06 10.21
N SER A 181 -13.61 -2.29 10.05
CA SER A 181 -12.87 -2.01 8.80
C SER A 181 -13.42 -2.83 7.62
N MET A 182 -13.76 -2.13 6.53
CA MET A 182 -14.17 -2.73 5.27
C MET A 182 -12.99 -3.47 4.63
N ALA A 183 -11.79 -2.90 4.70
CA ALA A 183 -10.59 -3.51 4.13
C ALA A 183 -10.25 -4.83 4.85
N ALA A 184 -10.32 -4.87 6.18
CA ALA A 184 -10.13 -6.08 6.97
C ALA A 184 -11.21 -7.13 6.67
N GLU A 185 -12.46 -6.70 6.49
CA GLU A 185 -13.53 -7.60 6.06
C GLU A 185 -13.28 -8.17 4.66
N CYS A 186 -12.72 -7.39 3.73
CA CYS A 186 -12.33 -7.90 2.40
C CYS A 186 -11.35 -9.07 2.52
N LEU A 187 -10.35 -9.00 3.40
CA LEU A 187 -9.38 -10.08 3.58
C LEU A 187 -10.02 -11.38 4.08
N LYS A 188 -11.14 -11.32 4.83
CA LYS A 188 -11.87 -12.50 5.30
C LYS A 188 -12.56 -13.26 4.15
N TYR A 189 -13.11 -12.54 3.18
CA TYR A 189 -13.79 -13.14 2.03
C TYR A 189 -12.84 -13.42 0.84
N PHE A 190 -11.71 -12.73 0.79
CA PHE A 190 -10.76 -12.84 -0.31
C PHE A 190 -9.93 -14.11 -0.21
N SER A 191 -10.10 -15.01 -1.19
CA SER A 191 -9.30 -16.23 -1.33
C SER A 191 -8.25 -16.16 -2.45
N GLY A 192 -8.09 -15.00 -3.09
CA GLY A 192 -7.14 -14.82 -4.19
C GLY A 192 -5.70 -14.67 -3.71
N GLU A 193 -4.78 -14.52 -4.67
CA GLU A 193 -3.33 -14.50 -4.43
C GLU A 193 -2.79 -13.10 -4.15
N TYR A 194 -3.25 -12.09 -4.90
CA TYR A 194 -2.71 -10.74 -4.82
C TYR A 194 -3.71 -9.73 -4.26
N VAL A 195 -3.21 -8.86 -3.39
CA VAL A 195 -3.89 -7.64 -2.94
C VAL A 195 -3.06 -6.45 -3.38
N ILE A 196 -3.70 -5.49 -4.02
CA ILE A 196 -3.13 -4.19 -4.33
C ILE A 196 -3.78 -3.18 -3.40
N HIS A 197 -2.97 -2.49 -2.61
CA HIS A 197 -3.41 -1.45 -1.70
C HIS A 197 -2.87 -0.09 -2.17
N VAL A 198 -3.73 0.92 -2.11
CA VAL A 198 -3.39 2.31 -2.40
C VAL A 198 -3.73 3.18 -1.21
N GLY A 199 -2.71 3.85 -0.68
CA GLY A 199 -2.79 4.72 0.49
C GLY A 199 -1.49 4.75 1.30
N GLU A 200 -1.60 5.17 2.55
CA GLU A 200 -0.54 5.17 3.55
C GLU A 200 -0.47 3.81 4.27
N LEU A 201 0.75 3.43 4.66
CA LEU A 201 1.04 2.22 5.43
C LEU A 201 1.75 2.57 6.74
N TYR A 202 1.84 1.60 7.63
CA TYR A 202 2.54 1.72 8.91
C TYR A 202 3.93 2.36 8.75
N GLY A 203 4.13 3.48 9.44
CA GLY A 203 5.40 4.21 9.47
C GLY A 203 5.66 5.13 8.28
N ASP A 204 4.76 5.16 7.28
CA ASP A 204 4.87 6.03 6.10
C ASP A 204 3.72 7.04 6.04
N THR A 205 3.60 7.87 7.08
CA THR A 205 2.60 8.95 7.17
C THR A 205 3.22 10.24 7.74
N LEU A 206 2.65 11.38 7.36
CA LEU A 206 3.07 12.71 7.85
C LEU A 206 2.26 13.17 9.06
N SER A 207 1.02 12.69 9.19
CA SER A 207 0.10 13.12 10.23
C SER A 207 0.44 12.44 11.54
N MET A 208 0.78 13.21 12.56
CA MET A 208 1.03 12.67 13.91
C MET A 208 -0.24 12.15 14.57
N GLU A 209 -1.41 12.68 14.21
CA GLU A 209 -2.70 12.24 14.77
C GLU A 209 -3.12 10.87 14.21
N GLN A 210 -2.77 10.60 12.95
CA GLN A 210 -3.11 9.35 12.25
C GLN A 210 -1.94 8.36 12.27
N ALA A 211 -0.81 8.74 12.87
CA ALA A 211 0.34 7.87 13.05
C ALA A 211 0.02 6.71 14.02
N PRO A 212 0.66 5.54 13.84
CA PRO A 212 1.63 5.24 12.77
C PRO A 212 0.98 4.75 11.47
N TRP A 213 -0.34 4.62 11.40
CA TRP A 213 -1.03 3.85 10.36
C TRP A 213 -1.43 4.66 9.12
N GLY A 214 -1.54 5.98 9.25
CA GLY A 214 -2.09 6.85 8.21
C GLY A 214 -3.62 6.80 8.17
N ARG A 215 -4.22 7.50 7.21
CA ARG A 215 -5.69 7.72 7.17
C ARG A 215 -6.45 6.79 6.24
N SER A 216 -5.77 6.10 5.33
CA SER A 216 -6.39 5.43 4.19
C SER A 216 -6.96 4.03 4.50
N SER A 217 -6.45 3.38 5.54
CA SER A 217 -6.83 2.01 5.90
C SER A 217 -6.56 1.73 7.37
N SER A 218 -7.40 0.90 7.98
CA SER A 218 -7.38 0.69 9.43
C SER A 218 -6.13 -0.06 9.91
N PRO A 219 -5.75 0.10 11.20
CA PRO A 219 -4.68 -0.69 11.82
C PRO A 219 -4.91 -2.20 11.67
N GLU A 220 -6.14 -2.67 11.88
CA GLU A 220 -6.52 -4.08 11.84
C GLU A 220 -6.32 -4.67 10.44
N PHE A 221 -6.67 -3.91 9.40
CA PHE A 221 -6.43 -4.32 8.02
C PHE A 221 -4.92 -4.47 7.76
N GLN A 222 -4.12 -3.46 8.10
CA GLN A 222 -2.68 -3.47 7.81
C GLN A 222 -1.97 -4.61 8.56
N GLN A 223 -2.36 -4.88 9.81
CA GLN A 223 -1.86 -6.02 10.57
C GLN A 223 -2.23 -7.36 9.91
N GLN A 224 -3.49 -7.55 9.49
CA GLN A 224 -3.92 -8.77 8.82
C GLN A 224 -3.24 -8.97 7.46
N LEU A 225 -3.10 -7.89 6.69
CA LEU A 225 -2.39 -7.89 5.42
C LEU A 225 -0.93 -8.34 5.63
N ALA A 226 -0.23 -7.72 6.57
CA ALA A 226 1.16 -8.08 6.89
C ALA A 226 1.30 -9.49 7.50
N ALA A 227 0.27 -10.02 8.17
CA ALA A 227 0.27 -11.35 8.76
C ALA A 227 0.03 -12.47 7.73
N GLN A 228 -0.79 -12.23 6.71
CA GLN A 228 -1.19 -13.24 5.73
C GLN A 228 -0.47 -13.10 4.38
N PHE A 229 0.05 -11.91 4.07
CA PHE A 229 0.69 -11.57 2.80
C PHE A 229 2.10 -11.02 3.04
N HIS A 230 2.89 -10.97 1.98
CA HIS A 230 4.18 -10.29 1.96
C HIS A 230 4.21 -9.30 0.80
N CYS A 231 4.80 -8.12 1.04
CA CYS A 231 4.90 -7.08 0.04
C CYS A 231 5.95 -7.47 -1.02
N VAL A 232 5.57 -7.41 -2.29
CA VAL A 232 6.42 -7.72 -3.45
C VAL A 232 6.69 -6.49 -4.32
N LEU A 233 5.95 -5.40 -4.11
CA LEU A 233 6.17 -4.11 -4.76
C LEU A 233 5.64 -3.00 -3.86
N GLU A 234 6.40 -1.93 -3.71
CA GLU A 234 5.95 -0.67 -3.11
C GLU A 234 6.46 0.45 -4.00
N MET A 235 5.57 1.34 -4.43
CA MET A 235 5.93 2.48 -5.25
C MET A 235 5.19 3.74 -4.82
N GLN A 236 5.88 4.87 -4.88
CA GLN A 236 5.28 6.17 -4.59
C GLN A 236 4.30 6.56 -5.71
N LEU A 237 3.14 7.10 -5.32
CA LEU A 237 2.20 7.74 -6.25
C LEU A 237 2.46 9.25 -6.32
N PRO A 238 1.95 9.94 -7.36
CA PRO A 238 1.75 11.38 -7.28
C PRO A 238 0.92 11.70 -6.04
N ASN A 239 1.27 12.75 -5.32
CA ASN A 239 0.72 13.06 -4.00
C ASN A 239 0.48 14.57 -3.86
N TRP A 240 -0.56 14.92 -3.09
CA TRP A 240 -0.65 16.25 -2.50
C TRP A 240 0.45 16.42 -1.44
N LEU A 241 0.81 17.66 -1.09
CA LEU A 241 1.97 17.94 -0.22
C LEU A 241 1.90 17.27 1.16
N HIS A 242 0.71 16.95 1.63
CA HIS A 242 0.41 16.48 2.97
C HIS A 242 0.11 14.98 3.07
N VAL A 243 0.17 14.25 1.96
CA VAL A 243 -0.10 12.81 1.91
C VAL A 243 1.11 12.06 1.36
N ARG A 244 1.23 10.79 1.75
CA ARG A 244 2.30 9.89 1.30
C ARG A 244 1.72 8.62 0.70
N ASP A 245 0.74 8.77 -0.18
CA ASP A 245 0.11 7.61 -0.79
C ASP A 245 1.14 6.83 -1.62
N THR A 246 1.09 5.51 -1.42
CA THR A 246 1.83 4.53 -2.19
C THR A 246 0.87 3.58 -2.86
N LEU A 247 1.35 2.90 -3.91
CA LEU A 247 0.75 1.66 -4.38
C LEU A 247 1.64 0.52 -3.89
N SER A 248 1.06 -0.41 -3.16
CA SER A 248 1.73 -1.61 -2.69
C SER A 248 1.03 -2.88 -3.21
N VAL A 249 1.83 -3.88 -3.59
CA VAL A 249 1.36 -5.19 -4.04
C VAL A 249 1.78 -6.23 -3.02
N TRP A 250 0.81 -7.00 -2.56
CA TRP A 250 0.95 -7.99 -1.51
C TRP A 250 0.56 -9.35 -2.07
N LYS A 251 1.48 -10.31 -1.99
CA LYS A 251 1.25 -11.68 -2.41
C LYS A 251 0.94 -12.55 -1.20
N ARG A 252 -0.06 -13.43 -1.31
CA ARG A 252 -0.42 -14.35 -0.24
C ARG A 252 0.76 -15.22 0.11
N SER A 253 1.08 -15.25 1.40
CA SER A 253 2.22 -15.99 1.89
C SER A 253 1.95 -17.48 1.89
N GLN A 254 2.92 -18.26 1.42
CA GLN A 254 2.95 -19.69 1.69
C GLN A 254 3.53 -19.94 3.08
N THR A 255 3.12 -21.04 3.71
CA THR A 255 3.70 -21.49 4.98
C THR A 255 4.59 -22.70 4.75
N CYS A 256 5.57 -22.88 5.64
CA CYS A 256 6.38 -24.07 5.75
C CYS A 256 6.52 -24.44 7.22
N ALA A 257 6.48 -25.73 7.51
CA ALA A 257 6.63 -26.23 8.87
C ALA A 257 8.08 -26.54 9.22
N ILE A 258 8.46 -26.23 10.46
CA ILE A 258 9.65 -26.78 11.10
C ILE A 258 9.15 -27.78 12.15
N VAL A 259 9.59 -29.03 12.02
CA VAL A 259 9.21 -30.13 12.92
C VAL A 259 10.36 -30.39 13.90
N PHE A 260 10.05 -30.30 15.17
CA PHE A 260 10.95 -30.65 16.27
C PHE A 260 10.56 -32.02 16.78
N ALA A 261 11.48 -32.98 16.64
CA ALA A 261 11.25 -34.35 17.08
C ALA A 261 11.02 -34.39 18.59
N ALA A 262 10.03 -35.16 19.02
CA ALA A 262 9.77 -35.43 20.43
C ALA A 262 11.01 -36.01 21.13
N GLU A 263 11.29 -35.55 22.35
CA GLU A 263 12.40 -36.08 23.16
C GLU A 263 12.08 -37.46 23.76
N ASP A 264 10.79 -37.73 24.00
CA ASP A 264 10.28 -38.97 24.60
C ASP A 264 9.23 -39.64 23.69
N GLU A 265 9.19 -40.98 23.68
CA GLU A 265 8.26 -41.78 22.84
C GLU A 265 6.77 -41.55 23.13
N ASN A 266 6.45 -40.87 24.24
CA ASN A 266 5.07 -40.52 24.62
C ASN A 266 4.66 -39.10 24.21
N ASP A 267 5.62 -38.28 23.74
CA ASP A 267 5.37 -36.92 23.28
C ASP A 267 5.14 -36.90 21.76
N GLN A 268 4.41 -35.89 21.29
CA GLN A 268 4.21 -35.67 19.86
C GLN A 268 5.29 -34.71 19.34
N ASP A 269 5.66 -34.87 18.07
CA ASP A 269 6.50 -33.89 17.41
C ASP A 269 5.85 -32.50 17.46
N GLU A 270 6.65 -31.48 17.76
CA GLU A 270 6.18 -30.10 17.76
C GLU A 270 6.35 -29.50 16.36
N GLU A 271 5.26 -28.98 15.78
CA GLU A 271 5.26 -28.35 14.47
C GLU A 271 5.06 -26.84 14.61
N VAL A 272 6.01 -26.06 14.10
CA VAL A 272 5.93 -24.59 14.09
C VAL A 272 5.88 -24.10 12.64
N GLU A 273 4.82 -23.38 12.30
CA GLU A 273 4.64 -22.79 10.97
C GLU A 273 5.41 -21.47 10.83
N TYR A 274 6.16 -21.37 9.73
CA TYR A 274 6.85 -20.16 9.31
C TYR A 274 6.38 -19.73 7.94
N ARG A 275 6.58 -18.45 7.63
CA ARG A 275 6.36 -17.92 6.30
C ARG A 275 7.46 -18.37 5.33
N HIS A 276 7.05 -18.97 4.22
CA HIS A 276 7.90 -19.19 3.06
C HIS A 276 7.75 -18.04 2.05
N ILE A 277 8.82 -17.26 1.88
CA ILE A 277 8.92 -16.22 0.83
C ILE A 277 10.05 -16.62 -0.13
N PRO A 278 9.74 -16.93 -1.41
CA PRO A 278 10.72 -17.16 -2.46
C PRO A 278 11.74 -16.02 -2.58
N MET A 279 12.99 -16.33 -2.96
CA MET A 279 14.07 -15.33 -2.98
C MET A 279 13.83 -14.20 -3.97
N ASP A 280 13.20 -14.50 -5.11
CA ASP A 280 12.81 -13.57 -6.16
C ASP A 280 11.59 -12.71 -5.80
N GLU A 281 10.89 -13.03 -4.72
CA GLU A 281 9.74 -12.28 -4.19
C GLU A 281 10.11 -11.38 -3.00
N ARG A 282 11.38 -11.40 -2.55
CA ARG A 282 11.83 -10.61 -1.41
C ARG A 282 12.24 -9.20 -1.84
N LEU A 283 11.57 -8.19 -1.29
CA LEU A 283 12.04 -6.81 -1.38
C LEU A 283 13.40 -6.64 -0.68
N PRO A 284 14.25 -5.72 -1.15
CA PRO A 284 15.51 -5.38 -0.48
C PRO A 284 15.27 -4.93 0.95
N ARG A 285 15.96 -5.59 1.92
CA ARG A 285 15.88 -5.21 3.34
C ARG A 285 16.68 -3.96 3.67
N ASN A 286 17.82 -3.79 3.01
CA ASN A 286 18.68 -2.63 3.22
C ASN A 286 18.10 -1.43 2.47
N ARG A 287 17.55 -0.47 3.21
CA ARG A 287 17.12 0.85 2.72
C ARG A 287 17.81 1.89 3.60
N ALA A 288 18.38 2.93 3.00
CA ALA A 288 18.99 4.03 3.74
C ALA A 288 18.51 5.37 3.17
N ALA A 289 18.41 6.36 4.06
CA ALA A 289 18.28 7.74 3.62
C ALA A 289 19.55 8.16 2.86
N PRO A 290 19.47 9.13 1.93
CA PRO A 290 20.61 9.52 1.10
C PRO A 290 21.89 9.84 1.89
N PHE A 291 21.77 10.47 3.07
CA PHE A 291 22.94 10.82 3.89
C PHE A 291 23.60 9.61 4.57
N LEU A 292 22.90 8.47 4.69
CA LEU A 292 23.41 7.21 5.25
C LEU A 292 23.67 6.13 4.19
N GLU A 293 23.40 6.42 2.92
CA GLU A 293 23.54 5.43 1.83
C GLU A 293 24.96 4.86 1.74
N HIS A 294 25.97 5.67 2.06
CA HIS A 294 27.38 5.26 2.13
C HIS A 294 27.65 4.11 3.12
N LEU A 295 26.80 3.90 4.14
CA LEU A 295 26.94 2.80 5.10
C LEU A 295 26.51 1.45 4.53
N LEU A 296 25.72 1.44 3.45
CA LEU A 296 25.28 0.22 2.77
C LEU A 296 26.21 -0.21 1.65
N GLN A 297 27.16 0.64 1.25
CA GLN A 297 28.14 0.32 0.23
C GLN A 297 29.21 -0.61 0.83
N GLU A 298 29.45 -1.76 0.22
CA GLU A 298 30.56 -2.63 0.60
C GLU A 298 31.88 -1.90 0.30
N ASN A 299 32.63 -1.53 1.34
CA ASN A 299 34.00 -1.03 1.22
C ASN A 299 34.87 -2.11 0.54
N GLY A 300 35.00 -2.10 -0.78
CA GLY A 300 35.93 -2.99 -1.48
C GLY A 300 35.63 -3.40 -2.92
N LYS A 301 34.56 -2.97 -3.57
CA LYS A 301 34.43 -3.11 -5.04
C LYS A 301 34.61 -1.77 -5.72
N ALA A 302 35.88 -1.44 -5.97
CA ALA A 302 36.25 -0.44 -6.94
C ALA A 302 35.48 -0.69 -8.25
N SER A 303 34.86 0.36 -8.76
CA SER A 303 34.39 0.50 -10.13
C SER A 303 35.51 0.11 -11.10
N ALA A 304 35.50 -1.12 -11.61
CA ALA A 304 36.29 -1.51 -12.75
C ALA A 304 35.48 -1.27 -14.04
N THR A 305 35.36 0.00 -14.41
CA THR A 305 35.28 0.36 -15.83
C THR A 305 36.71 0.39 -16.35
N GLU A 306 37.18 -0.70 -16.97
CA GLU A 306 38.25 -0.61 -17.95
C GLU A 306 38.22 -1.80 -18.93
N THR A 307 38.56 -1.46 -20.17
CA THR A 307 38.46 -2.18 -21.43
C THR A 307 39.45 -3.33 -21.58
N GLY A 308 39.00 -4.42 -22.22
CA GLY A 308 39.78 -5.19 -23.22
C GLY A 308 41.00 -6.01 -22.77
N GLY A 309 40.86 -7.34 -22.78
CA GLY A 309 41.98 -8.29 -22.81
C GLY A 309 41.57 -9.73 -22.53
N THR A 310 41.73 -10.61 -23.53
CA THR A 310 41.37 -12.05 -23.52
C THR A 310 42.34 -12.92 -22.68
N PRO A 311 42.08 -14.23 -22.44
CA PRO A 311 42.29 -14.85 -21.12
C PRO A 311 43.49 -15.82 -21.08
N SER A 312 43.97 -16.14 -19.88
CA SER A 312 44.86 -17.29 -19.70
C SER A 312 44.77 -17.94 -18.32
N LYS A 313 44.42 -19.23 -18.36
CA LYS A 313 44.85 -20.38 -17.53
C LYS A 313 44.49 -20.43 -16.04
N THR A 314 43.52 -21.31 -15.79
CA THR A 314 43.54 -22.46 -14.88
C THR A 314 44.58 -22.45 -13.74
N GLU A 315 44.09 -22.43 -12.49
CA GLU A 315 44.66 -23.26 -11.44
C GLU A 315 43.60 -23.69 -10.42
N GLU A 316 43.60 -25.00 -10.18
CA GLU A 316 42.73 -25.78 -9.33
C GLU A 316 43.21 -25.67 -7.88
N LEU A 317 42.38 -25.17 -6.95
CA LEU A 317 42.67 -25.27 -5.52
C LEU A 317 41.67 -26.18 -4.79
N LYS A 318 42.25 -27.26 -4.27
CA LYS A 318 41.67 -28.38 -3.54
C LYS A 318 40.93 -27.93 -2.27
N ARG A 319 39.72 -28.47 -2.07
CA ARG A 319 39.00 -28.45 -0.78
C ARG A 319 39.65 -29.45 0.19
N PRO A 320 39.92 -29.10 1.46
CA PRO A 320 40.22 -30.09 2.48
C PRO A 320 38.92 -30.70 3.04
N SER A 321 38.84 -32.03 2.97
CA SER A 321 37.83 -32.86 3.61
C SER A 321 37.99 -32.88 5.13
N LEU A 322 36.93 -32.57 5.87
CA LEU A 322 36.85 -32.85 7.31
C LEU A 322 36.07 -34.16 7.52
N SER A 323 36.75 -35.16 8.09
CA SER A 323 36.16 -36.41 8.54
C SER A 323 35.59 -36.28 9.97
N PRO A 324 34.63 -37.12 10.38
CA PRO A 324 33.88 -36.92 11.61
C PRO A 324 34.51 -37.68 12.80
N THR A 325 34.82 -36.95 13.87
CA THR A 325 35.33 -37.56 15.12
C THR A 325 34.19 -37.83 16.10
N LYS A 326 33.98 -39.12 16.39
CA LYS A 326 33.11 -39.67 17.44
C LYS A 326 33.48 -39.11 18.83
N ARG A 327 32.48 -38.73 19.63
CA ARG A 327 32.51 -38.67 21.11
C ARG A 327 31.11 -39.00 21.64
N GLN A 328 30.86 -40.25 21.98
CA GLN A 328 30.92 -40.83 23.33
C GLN A 328 30.00 -40.14 24.36
N SER A 329 28.84 -40.78 24.52
CA SER A 329 27.82 -40.61 25.55
C SER A 329 28.36 -40.79 26.96
N LYS A 330 28.09 -39.84 27.86
CA LYS A 330 28.13 -40.04 29.31
C LYS A 330 26.76 -39.73 29.90
N LYS A 331 26.06 -40.81 30.26
CA LYS A 331 24.83 -40.88 31.03
C LYS A 331 25.09 -40.30 32.42
N LYS A 332 24.39 -39.23 32.82
CA LYS A 332 24.38 -38.75 34.21
C LYS A 332 22.93 -38.68 34.69
N GLN A 333 22.56 -39.70 35.46
CA GLN A 333 21.31 -39.74 36.23
C GLN A 333 21.26 -38.52 37.16
N ARG A 334 20.17 -37.75 37.09
CA ARG A 334 19.76 -36.83 38.15
C ARG A 334 18.31 -37.11 38.48
N HIS A 335 18.10 -37.48 39.74
CA HIS A 335 16.80 -37.48 40.41
C HIS A 335 16.14 -36.11 40.26
N ARG A 336 14.87 -36.08 39.85
CA ARG A 336 14.04 -34.88 39.81
C ARG A 336 13.04 -34.97 40.96
N GLU A 337 13.22 -34.10 41.94
CA GLU A 337 12.17 -33.71 42.90
C GLU A 337 11.17 -32.80 42.18
N GLU A 338 9.89 -33.06 42.37
CA GLU A 338 8.77 -32.24 41.93
C GLU A 338 8.84 -30.85 42.56
N LYS A 339 8.92 -29.80 41.72
CA LYS A 339 8.37 -28.49 42.06
C LYS A 339 7.76 -27.83 40.82
N ASP A 340 6.45 -27.63 40.94
CA ASP A 340 5.59 -26.71 40.23
C ASP A 340 6.29 -25.36 40.01
N ASN A 341 6.51 -24.97 38.75
CA ASN A 341 6.93 -23.61 38.42
C ASN A 341 6.53 -23.28 36.97
N ARG A 342 5.45 -22.50 36.82
CA ARG A 342 5.10 -21.77 35.60
C ARG A 342 6.33 -21.01 35.13
N HIS A 343 6.95 -21.47 34.04
CA HIS A 343 7.97 -20.68 33.35
C HIS A 343 7.26 -19.87 32.28
N GLU A 344 7.26 -18.56 32.50
CA GLU A 344 7.23 -17.57 31.42
C GLU A 344 8.31 -17.95 30.41
N TYR A 345 7.89 -18.12 29.16
CA TYR A 345 8.80 -18.38 28.06
C TYR A 345 9.47 -17.06 27.68
N GLU A 346 10.64 -16.77 28.26
CA GLU A 346 11.50 -15.68 27.80
C GLU A 346 12.22 -16.12 26.53
N CYS A 347 11.93 -15.43 25.42
CA CYS A 347 12.65 -15.54 24.16
C CYS A 347 14.15 -15.25 24.41
N PRO A 348 15.10 -16.13 24.00
CA PRO A 348 16.50 -15.98 24.35
C PRO A 348 17.28 -15.03 23.41
N TRP A 349 16.61 -14.00 22.87
CA TRP A 349 17.22 -12.99 21.99
C TRP A 349 16.85 -11.58 22.41
#